data_AF-A0A7C7CMB2-F1
#
_entry.id   AF-A0A7C7CMB2-F1
#
_cell.length_a   1.000
_cell.length_b   1.000
_cell.length_c   1.000
_cell.angle_alpha   90.00
_cell.angle_beta   90.00
_cell.angle_gamma   90.00
#
_symmetry.space_group_name_H-M   'P 1'
#
loop_
_entity.id
_entity.type
_entity.pdbx_description
1 polymer ?
#
loop_
_entity_poly.entity_id
_entity_poly.type
_entity_poly.pdbx_seq_one_letter_code
_entity_poly.pdbx_strand_id
1 'polypeptide(L)'
;EIAVTEDAKRKHTQELLKKIDAQRQDEDETLITAEVTEPVEDVENEEESTIPVAAPIPPAHIPALTDDELVEEYSKADDVDQEIETELTSKDSPTEKIEENLEAAPALEDENIEVGEIIEEDEVNLDKVTERQQPKREYQLPLSDLLATPVNISDSMSRDELVDRANFLTQSLLTFGVEGKVVNVSPGPVITLFEVEPAEGVRVNKFVQLSDDLARVMEASRVRVIAPIPGKSSVGIEIPNRNPATVYFKSVINSEKFATSDSKLNLAIGKNTTGEIATLDLADMPHLLIAGTTGSGKSVCLNSIICSLLYSSTPDELKFVIIDPKKVEMSLYRALDGYHLLSMEDIDEPIVTSVENAVYALRAVEREMGRRYDILADAVVRNIGEYNKNMQDNGEMIMPFIVVVVDELADLMMLNAREVEAPIARLAQLARAVGIHLVIATQRPSVDVITGLIKANFPSRIAFQVASKIDSRVIIDMMGAEKLIGRGDMLYLGSGASDPIRLHNAFLSLEEIKALMTHIQKQPKAAELVLPSIREGQTVEGLTVDGGGDDDQDELLHEAIRLVITHQQGSISLIQRRLKVGYSRAARLIDQMEQIAVVGPFTGSKAREVLVDETYLLHLED
;
A
#
# COMPACT_ATOMS: atom_id res chain seq x y z
N GLU A 1 -15.80 -66.47 -13.60
CA GLU A 1 -15.21 -65.15 -13.28
C GLU A 1 -15.62 -64.12 -14.32
N ILE A 2 -15.03 -64.03 -15.52
CA ILE A 2 -15.33 -62.98 -16.53
C ILE A 2 -16.84 -62.66 -16.71
N ALA A 3 -17.69 -63.65 -16.96
CA ALA A 3 -19.14 -63.42 -17.12
C ALA A 3 -19.85 -62.88 -15.85
N VAL A 4 -19.29 -63.15 -14.67
CA VAL A 4 -19.80 -62.67 -13.37
C VAL A 4 -19.37 -61.22 -13.11
N THR A 5 -18.22 -60.79 -13.63
CA THR A 5 -17.82 -59.38 -13.62
C THR A 5 -18.63 -58.56 -14.64
N GLU A 6 -18.89 -59.08 -15.84
CA GLU A 6 -19.74 -58.42 -16.85
C GLU A 6 -21.15 -58.14 -16.32
N ASP A 7 -21.85 -59.16 -15.78
CA ASP A 7 -23.20 -58.98 -15.22
C ASP A 7 -23.21 -57.97 -14.04
N ALA A 8 -22.11 -57.89 -13.27
CA ALA A 8 -21.97 -56.91 -12.19
C ALA A 8 -21.81 -55.48 -12.72
N LYS A 9 -20.95 -55.24 -13.73
CA LYS A 9 -20.79 -53.92 -14.38
C LYS A 9 -22.08 -53.47 -15.04
N ARG A 10 -22.78 -54.38 -15.71
CA ARG A 10 -24.08 -54.11 -16.34
C ARG A 10 -25.15 -53.71 -15.34
N LYS A 11 -25.22 -54.40 -14.19
CA LYS A 11 -26.12 -54.03 -13.10
C LYS A 11 -25.75 -52.67 -12.49
N HIS A 12 -24.46 -52.40 -12.29
CA HIS A 12 -23.99 -51.11 -11.78
C HIS A 12 -24.32 -49.96 -12.75
N THR A 13 -24.08 -50.16 -14.05
CA THR A 13 -24.44 -49.20 -15.12
C THR A 13 -25.94 -48.90 -15.11
N GLN A 14 -26.80 -49.93 -14.99
CA GLN A 14 -28.25 -49.75 -14.87
C GLN A 14 -28.70 -49.08 -13.56
N GLU A 15 -27.92 -49.15 -12.49
CA GLU A 15 -28.19 -48.46 -11.22
C GLU A 15 -27.67 -47.02 -11.21
N LEU A 16 -26.62 -46.73 -11.99
CA LEU A 16 -26.06 -45.39 -12.19
C LEU A 16 -26.95 -44.55 -13.11
N LEU A 17 -27.31 -45.09 -14.29
CA LEU A 17 -28.19 -44.41 -15.25
C LEU A 17 -29.55 -44.03 -14.62
N LYS A 18 -30.16 -44.92 -13.83
CA LYS A 18 -31.42 -44.62 -13.11
C LYS A 18 -31.33 -43.52 -12.06
N LYS A 19 -30.13 -43.14 -11.60
CA LYS A 19 -29.94 -41.97 -10.74
C LYS A 19 -29.84 -40.69 -11.58
N ILE A 20 -29.10 -40.75 -12.68
CA ILE A 20 -28.98 -39.65 -13.64
C ILE A 20 -30.35 -39.29 -14.23
N ASP A 21 -31.12 -40.29 -14.66
CA ASP A 21 -32.50 -40.14 -15.15
C ASP A 21 -33.44 -39.52 -14.10
N ALA A 22 -33.22 -39.81 -12.81
CA ALA A 22 -34.04 -39.27 -11.72
C ALA A 22 -33.66 -37.82 -11.39
N GLN A 23 -32.36 -37.50 -11.34
CA GLN A 23 -31.90 -36.13 -11.10
C GLN A 23 -32.34 -35.18 -12.21
N ARG A 24 -32.27 -35.60 -13.48
CA ARG A 24 -32.82 -34.84 -14.62
C ARG A 24 -34.33 -34.58 -14.50
N GLN A 25 -35.10 -35.48 -13.86
CA GLN A 25 -36.54 -35.29 -13.63
C GLN A 25 -36.85 -34.31 -12.48
N ASP A 26 -36.06 -34.34 -11.40
CA ASP A 26 -36.17 -33.35 -10.31
C ASP A 26 -35.80 -31.92 -10.79
N GLU A 27 -34.86 -31.81 -11.74
CA GLU A 27 -34.47 -30.55 -12.40
C GLU A 27 -35.57 -30.01 -13.34
N ASP A 28 -36.20 -30.86 -14.16
CA ASP A 28 -37.34 -30.46 -15.02
C ASP A 28 -38.56 -30.02 -14.18
N GLU A 29 -38.91 -30.71 -13.09
CA GLU A 29 -40.06 -30.31 -12.24
C GLU A 29 -39.81 -28.99 -11.48
N THR A 30 -38.56 -28.70 -11.11
CA THR A 30 -38.20 -27.43 -10.45
C THR A 30 -38.15 -26.25 -11.43
N LEU A 31 -37.82 -26.47 -12.71
CA LEU A 31 -37.96 -25.45 -13.76
C LEU A 31 -39.44 -25.12 -14.06
N ILE A 32 -40.31 -26.12 -14.17
CA ILE A 32 -41.74 -25.94 -14.49
C ILE A 32 -42.50 -25.19 -13.39
N THR A 33 -42.08 -25.33 -12.12
CA THR A 33 -42.75 -24.67 -10.98
C THR A 33 -42.38 -23.20 -10.80
N ALA A 34 -41.32 -22.70 -11.45
CA ALA A 34 -40.85 -21.32 -11.30
C ALA A 34 -41.66 -20.27 -12.11
N GLU A 35 -42.32 -20.65 -13.20
CA GLU A 35 -43.02 -19.67 -14.08
C GLU A 35 -44.42 -19.25 -13.58
N VAL A 36 -44.97 -19.86 -12.51
CA VAL A 36 -46.39 -19.67 -12.14
C VAL A 36 -46.65 -19.56 -10.63
N THR A 37 -46.35 -18.40 -10.01
CA THR A 37 -47.33 -17.61 -9.19
C THR A 37 -46.74 -16.40 -8.44
N GLU A 38 -47.50 -15.31 -8.51
CA GLU A 38 -47.73 -14.28 -7.47
C GLU A 38 -49.26 -14.27 -7.19
N PRO A 39 -49.83 -13.58 -6.18
CA PRO A 39 -49.25 -12.96 -4.97
C PRO A 39 -50.12 -13.19 -3.67
N VAL A 40 -49.94 -12.32 -2.65
CA VAL A 40 -50.88 -11.89 -1.57
C VAL A 40 -50.82 -12.58 -0.18
N GLU A 41 -51.04 -11.73 0.83
CA GLU A 41 -51.07 -11.94 2.29
C GLU A 41 -52.40 -12.58 2.79
N ASP A 42 -52.47 -13.15 4.01
CA ASP A 42 -53.01 -12.43 5.20
C ASP A 42 -52.93 -13.27 6.52
N VAL A 43 -53.33 -12.65 7.64
CA VAL A 43 -53.06 -13.01 9.06
C VAL A 43 -54.17 -13.83 9.76
N GLU A 44 -53.82 -14.75 10.69
CA GLU A 44 -54.38 -14.79 12.08
C GLU A 44 -53.77 -15.88 13.04
N ASN A 45 -53.89 -15.57 14.33
CA ASN A 45 -53.45 -16.20 15.62
C ASN A 45 -53.70 -17.72 15.82
N GLU A 46 -53.26 -18.42 16.89
CA GLU A 46 -52.61 -18.10 18.21
C GLU A 46 -51.53 -19.20 18.51
N GLU A 47 -50.85 -19.43 19.65
CA GLU A 47 -51.01 -19.13 21.11
C GLU A 47 -49.58 -18.95 21.75
N GLU A 48 -49.43 -19.02 23.08
CA GLU A 48 -48.16 -18.76 23.81
C GLU A 48 -47.29 -19.99 24.13
N SER A 49 -45.96 -19.82 24.21
CA SER A 49 -45.11 -20.57 25.16
C SER A 49 -43.89 -19.76 25.61
N THR A 50 -43.43 -19.96 26.85
CA THR A 50 -42.54 -19.02 27.57
C THR A 50 -41.05 -19.34 27.48
N ILE A 51 -40.23 -18.31 27.25
CA ILE A 51 -38.76 -18.40 27.18
C ILE A 51 -38.14 -18.28 28.59
N PRO A 52 -37.29 -19.23 29.04
CA PRO A 52 -36.52 -19.07 30.26
C PRO A 52 -35.27 -18.21 30.03
N VAL A 53 -35.05 -17.20 30.88
CA VAL A 53 -33.86 -16.34 30.85
C VAL A 53 -32.64 -17.09 31.37
N ALA A 54 -31.58 -17.18 30.56
CA ALA A 54 -30.29 -17.72 30.99
C ALA A 54 -29.50 -16.68 31.83
N ALA A 55 -28.93 -17.12 32.95
CA ALA A 55 -28.17 -16.28 33.88
C ALA A 55 -26.67 -16.16 33.48
N PRO A 56 -25.92 -15.16 34.00
CA PRO A 56 -24.52 -14.97 33.65
C PRO A 56 -23.61 -16.10 34.16
N ILE A 57 -22.65 -16.51 33.32
CA ILE A 57 -21.63 -17.51 33.68
C ILE A 57 -20.53 -16.82 34.52
N PRO A 58 -20.19 -17.33 35.72
CA PRO A 58 -19.10 -16.79 36.53
C PRO A 58 -17.70 -17.18 35.99
N PRO A 59 -16.66 -16.36 36.22
CA PRO A 59 -15.30 -16.69 35.79
C PRO A 59 -14.75 -17.90 36.57
N ALA A 60 -14.19 -18.87 35.86
CA ALA A 60 -13.58 -20.05 36.46
C ALA A 60 -12.20 -19.74 37.05
N HIS A 61 -11.92 -20.26 38.26
CA HIS A 61 -10.55 -20.32 38.77
C HIS A 61 -9.69 -21.27 37.93
N ILE A 62 -8.47 -20.85 37.61
CA ILE A 62 -7.37 -21.75 37.27
C ILE A 62 -6.50 -21.88 38.55
N PRO A 63 -6.25 -23.09 39.07
CA PRO A 63 -5.45 -23.28 40.28
C PRO A 63 -3.95 -23.16 40.00
N ALA A 64 -3.19 -22.72 41.01
CA ALA A 64 -1.73 -22.70 40.98
C ALA A 64 -1.15 -23.92 41.73
N LEU A 65 -0.50 -24.80 40.97
CA LEU A 65 0.51 -25.78 41.39
C LEU A 65 1.55 -25.75 40.24
N THR A 66 2.84 -25.48 40.41
CA THR A 66 3.86 -26.15 41.24
C THR A 66 3.98 -27.65 40.95
N ASP A 67 5.01 -28.02 40.20
CA ASP A 67 5.85 -29.17 40.51
C ASP A 67 7.29 -28.86 40.06
N ASP A 68 8.27 -29.34 40.81
CA ASP A 68 9.69 -29.22 40.51
C ASP A 68 10.16 -30.33 39.56
N GLU A 69 11.16 -30.04 38.72
CA GLU A 69 12.21 -31.04 38.46
C GLU A 69 13.55 -30.37 38.14
N LEU A 70 14.43 -30.38 39.15
CA LEU A 70 15.88 -30.68 39.13
C LEU A 70 16.65 -30.52 37.79
N VAL A 71 17.87 -29.99 37.78
CA VAL A 71 19.05 -30.54 38.50
C VAL A 71 20.03 -29.42 38.93
N GLU A 72 20.85 -29.74 39.95
CA GLU A 72 21.99 -28.99 40.50
C GLU A 72 23.10 -28.75 39.42
N GLU A 73 24.24 -28.09 39.59
CA GLU A 73 25.13 -27.77 40.72
C GLU A 73 26.01 -26.59 40.19
N TYR A 74 26.43 -25.56 40.95
CA TYR A 74 27.43 -25.59 42.01
C TYR A 74 27.32 -24.38 42.94
N SER A 75 27.67 -24.59 44.22
CA SER A 75 27.65 -23.58 45.27
C SER A 75 29.00 -22.86 45.43
N LYS A 76 28.95 -21.56 45.78
CA LYS A 76 29.56 -20.90 46.98
C LYS A 76 29.63 -19.37 46.79
N ALA A 77 29.10 -18.53 47.69
CA ALA A 77 29.38 -18.34 49.13
C ALA A 77 30.64 -17.49 49.38
N ASP A 78 30.67 -16.46 50.24
CA ASP A 78 29.67 -15.92 51.19
C ASP A 78 29.96 -14.41 51.52
N ASP A 79 28.95 -13.73 52.09
CA ASP A 79 28.99 -12.58 53.04
C ASP A 79 29.66 -11.23 52.62
N VAL A 80 29.37 -10.07 53.23
CA VAL A 80 28.81 -9.75 54.58
C VAL A 80 27.76 -8.62 54.57
N ASP A 81 26.65 -8.87 55.29
CA ASP A 81 25.79 -8.02 56.16
C ASP A 81 26.18 -6.55 56.51
N GLN A 82 25.30 -5.65 57.00
CA GLN A 82 23.83 -5.54 57.17
C GLN A 82 23.46 -4.06 57.51
N GLU A 83 22.17 -3.69 57.35
CA GLU A 83 21.25 -2.85 58.18
C GLU A 83 21.78 -1.67 59.07
N ILE A 84 21.01 -0.67 59.53
CA ILE A 84 19.62 -0.59 60.04
C ILE A 84 19.00 0.81 59.74
N GLU A 85 17.67 0.89 59.67
CA GLU A 85 16.85 2.11 59.48
C GLU A 85 16.78 3.06 60.70
N THR A 86 16.32 4.31 60.50
CA THR A 86 15.28 4.95 61.37
C THR A 86 14.73 6.26 60.77
N GLU A 87 13.53 6.66 61.19
CA GLU A 87 12.69 7.71 60.60
C GLU A 87 12.69 9.08 61.32
N LEU A 88 12.32 10.14 60.57
CA LEU A 88 11.53 11.34 60.95
C LEU A 88 11.85 12.07 62.28
N THR A 89 12.12 13.40 62.30
CA THR A 89 11.05 14.43 62.20
C THR A 89 11.55 15.90 62.17
N SER A 90 10.97 16.71 61.27
CA SER A 90 10.57 18.14 61.38
C SER A 90 11.48 19.27 61.94
N LYS A 91 11.51 20.40 61.19
CA LYS A 91 11.76 21.82 61.60
C LYS A 91 13.22 22.19 62.00
N ASP A 92 13.74 23.38 61.72
CA ASP A 92 13.16 24.69 61.35
C ASP A 92 13.94 25.40 60.21
N SER A 93 13.42 26.54 59.72
CA SER A 93 14.14 27.51 58.87
C SER A 93 14.82 28.60 59.72
N PRO A 94 15.90 29.25 59.24
CA PRO A 94 15.66 30.48 58.48
C PRO A 94 16.60 30.72 57.29
N THR A 95 16.20 31.68 56.45
CA THR A 95 17.00 32.30 55.39
C THR A 95 18.17 33.13 55.94
N GLU A 96 19.36 33.03 55.35
CA GLU A 96 20.20 34.23 55.14
C GLU A 96 21.12 34.09 53.91
N LYS A 97 21.68 35.23 53.48
CA LYS A 97 22.23 35.46 52.14
C LYS A 97 23.64 34.90 51.96
N ILE A 98 23.93 34.37 50.77
CA ILE A 98 25.25 34.46 50.14
C ILE A 98 25.03 34.84 48.66
N GLU A 99 25.48 36.04 48.31
CA GLU A 99 25.65 36.50 46.91
C GLU A 99 27.15 36.42 46.55
N GLU A 100 27.51 36.74 45.29
CA GLU A 100 28.90 36.94 44.83
C GLU A 100 29.86 35.72 44.88
N ASN A 101 29.67 34.76 43.96
CA ASN A 101 30.64 34.58 42.85
C ASN A 101 30.20 33.50 41.86
N LEU A 102 29.74 33.93 40.70
CA LEU A 102 29.78 33.18 39.44
C LEU A 102 30.42 34.11 38.42
N GLU A 103 31.66 33.81 38.02
CA GLU A 103 32.39 34.60 37.05
C GLU A 103 31.66 34.55 35.69
N ALA A 104 31.47 35.71 35.07
CA ALA A 104 30.76 35.80 33.81
C ALA A 104 31.54 35.04 32.71
N ALA A 105 30.86 34.07 32.06
CA ALA A 105 31.33 33.56 30.79
C ALA A 105 31.48 34.74 29.80
N PRO A 106 32.54 34.78 28.97
CA PRO A 106 32.76 35.90 28.07
C PRO A 106 31.60 36.00 27.08
N ALA A 107 30.97 37.17 27.01
CA ALA A 107 30.06 37.49 25.92
C ALA A 107 30.86 37.44 24.61
N LEU A 108 30.49 36.51 23.72
CA LEU A 108 30.98 36.49 22.35
C LEU A 108 30.35 37.68 21.62
N GLU A 109 31.17 38.47 20.93
CA GLU A 109 30.69 39.63 20.16
C GLU A 109 29.89 39.13 18.94
N ASP A 110 28.79 39.81 18.60
CA ASP A 110 27.86 39.44 17.51
C ASP A 110 28.51 39.58 16.11
N GLU A 111 29.34 38.62 15.73
CA GLU A 111 29.91 38.52 14.39
C GLU A 111 28.90 37.96 13.37
N ASN A 112 27.96 38.81 12.93
CA ASN A 112 27.17 38.66 11.70
C ASN A 112 26.55 37.26 11.47
N ILE A 113 25.65 36.81 12.35
CA ILE A 113 24.76 35.69 12.04
C ILE A 113 23.70 36.18 11.03
N GLU A 114 23.74 35.64 9.81
CA GLU A 114 22.64 35.84 8.87
C GLU A 114 21.42 35.03 9.33
N VAL A 115 20.24 35.65 9.29
CA VAL A 115 18.97 35.00 9.63
C VAL A 115 18.02 35.31 8.49
N GLY A 116 17.64 34.27 7.76
CA GLY A 116 16.67 34.34 6.68
C GLY A 116 15.23 34.42 7.18
N GLU A 117 14.31 34.69 6.27
CA GLU A 117 12.87 34.71 6.53
C GLU A 117 12.23 33.41 5.98
N ILE A 118 11.10 32.99 6.57
CA ILE A 118 10.33 31.84 6.08
C ILE A 118 9.73 32.22 4.72
N ILE A 119 9.84 31.34 3.72
CA ILE A 119 9.29 31.63 2.40
C ILE A 119 7.78 31.32 2.40
N GLU A 120 6.99 32.39 2.34
CA GLU A 120 5.56 32.33 2.04
C GLU A 120 5.34 32.52 0.53
N GLU A 121 4.65 31.58 -0.11
CA GLU A 121 4.23 31.68 -1.52
C GLU A 121 2.77 32.16 -1.57
N ASP A 122 2.47 33.08 -2.50
CA ASP A 122 1.12 33.60 -2.70
C ASP A 122 0.14 32.48 -3.12
N GLU A 123 -0.98 32.34 -2.39
CA GLU A 123 -2.05 31.41 -2.77
C GLU A 123 -2.85 31.96 -3.97
N VAL A 124 -2.72 31.28 -5.11
CA VAL A 124 -3.58 31.44 -6.28
C VAL A 124 -4.89 30.66 -6.04
N ASN A 125 -6.04 31.28 -6.32
CA ASN A 125 -7.30 30.54 -6.26
C ASN A 125 -7.38 29.56 -7.45
N LEU A 126 -7.18 28.27 -7.17
CA LEU A 126 -7.20 27.16 -8.14
C LEU A 126 -8.46 27.15 -9.03
N ASP A 127 -9.59 27.64 -8.52
CA ASP A 127 -10.88 27.63 -9.21
C ASP A 127 -11.05 28.79 -10.22
N LYS A 128 -10.09 29.72 -10.29
CA LYS A 128 -9.99 30.77 -11.32
C LYS A 128 -9.15 30.38 -12.54
N VAL A 129 -8.49 29.22 -12.53
CA VAL A 129 -7.66 28.75 -13.64
C VAL A 129 -8.53 28.51 -14.88
N THR A 130 -8.21 29.16 -16.00
CA THR A 130 -9.07 29.25 -17.18
C THR A 130 -9.40 27.87 -17.78
N GLU A 131 -8.49 26.90 -17.72
CA GLU A 131 -8.74 25.55 -18.20
C GLU A 131 -9.77 24.77 -17.37
N ARG A 132 -9.82 25.01 -16.05
CA ARG A 132 -10.82 24.42 -15.14
C ARG A 132 -12.22 25.03 -15.35
N GLN A 133 -12.32 26.14 -16.08
CA GLN A 133 -13.57 26.81 -16.45
C GLN A 133 -14.07 26.43 -17.86
N GLN A 134 -13.30 25.67 -18.64
CA GLN A 134 -13.79 25.16 -19.93
C GLN A 134 -14.83 24.06 -19.73
N PRO A 135 -15.95 24.06 -20.47
CA PRO A 135 -16.96 23.01 -20.39
C PRO A 135 -16.44 21.73 -21.09
N LYS A 136 -15.70 20.92 -20.34
CA LYS A 136 -15.55 19.49 -20.61
C LYS A 136 -16.92 18.80 -20.40
N ARG A 137 -17.01 17.48 -20.67
CA ARG A 137 -18.21 16.67 -20.39
C ARG A 137 -18.72 16.90 -18.96
N GLU A 138 -20.01 16.67 -18.71
CA GLU A 138 -20.80 17.04 -17.53
C GLU A 138 -20.14 16.96 -16.12
N TYR A 139 -19.10 16.13 -15.97
CA TYR A 139 -18.26 16.05 -14.78
C TYR A 139 -17.45 17.34 -14.52
N GLN A 140 -17.54 17.86 -13.29
CA GLN A 140 -16.88 19.08 -12.81
C GLN A 140 -15.79 18.74 -11.77
N LEU A 141 -14.58 19.30 -11.98
CA LEU A 141 -13.48 19.13 -11.03
C LEU A 141 -13.85 19.70 -9.64
N PRO A 142 -13.27 19.17 -8.54
CA PRO A 142 -13.55 19.65 -7.20
C PRO A 142 -13.03 21.08 -6.97
N LEU A 143 -13.78 21.86 -6.20
CA LEU A 143 -13.43 23.23 -5.81
C LEU A 143 -12.58 23.24 -4.53
N SER A 144 -11.65 24.20 -4.42
CA SER A 144 -10.78 24.36 -3.24
C SER A 144 -11.56 24.62 -1.93
N ASP A 145 -12.79 25.11 -2.01
CA ASP A 145 -13.68 25.34 -0.86
C ASP A 145 -14.19 24.08 -0.16
N LEU A 146 -13.96 22.88 -0.73
CA LEU A 146 -14.19 21.61 -0.03
C LEU A 146 -13.14 21.33 1.06
N LEU A 147 -12.04 22.10 1.10
CA LEU A 147 -10.93 21.93 2.03
C LEU A 147 -10.93 22.97 3.15
N ALA A 148 -10.37 22.58 4.29
CA ALA A 148 -10.20 23.46 5.44
C ALA A 148 -9.26 24.62 5.11
N THR A 149 -9.73 25.84 5.34
CA THR A 149 -8.89 27.05 5.22
C THR A 149 -7.89 27.08 6.39
N PRO A 150 -6.58 27.27 6.14
CA PRO A 150 -5.59 27.31 7.20
C PRO A 150 -5.89 28.44 8.19
N VAL A 151 -5.79 28.13 9.48
CA VAL A 151 -5.76 29.16 10.53
C VAL A 151 -4.30 29.60 10.67
N ASN A 152 -3.97 30.78 10.15
CA ASN A 152 -2.62 31.34 10.22
C ASN A 152 -2.27 31.74 11.66
N ILE A 153 -1.83 30.75 12.45
CA ILE A 153 -1.14 30.97 13.72
C ILE A 153 0.30 31.33 13.36
N SER A 154 0.55 32.63 13.23
CA SER A 154 1.86 33.20 12.88
C SER A 154 2.84 33.15 14.06
N ASP A 155 3.10 31.95 14.58
CA ASP A 155 4.09 31.64 15.62
C ASP A 155 5.50 31.47 15.01
N SER A 156 5.83 32.33 14.03
CA SER A 156 7.20 32.45 13.51
C SER A 156 8.10 32.95 14.64
N MET A 157 9.09 32.15 15.04
CA MET A 157 10.06 32.52 16.07
C MET A 157 10.70 33.88 15.77
N SER A 158 10.91 34.70 16.80
CA SER A 158 11.52 36.02 16.60
C SER A 158 12.97 35.88 16.13
N ARG A 159 13.49 36.91 15.45
CA ARG A 159 14.91 36.98 15.07
C ARG A 159 15.82 36.79 16.29
N ASP A 160 15.43 37.36 17.42
CA ASP A 160 16.16 37.26 18.68
C ASP A 160 16.18 35.82 19.21
N GLU A 161 15.04 35.09 19.20
CA GLU A 161 15.01 33.68 19.63
C GLU A 161 15.82 32.76 18.68
N LEU A 162 15.86 33.08 17.39
CA LEU A 162 16.68 32.37 16.40
C LEU A 162 18.19 32.60 16.64
N VAL A 163 18.59 33.83 16.99
CA VAL A 163 19.97 34.17 17.38
C VAL A 163 20.35 33.52 18.72
N ASP A 164 19.48 33.56 19.72
CA ASP A 164 19.70 32.89 21.01
C ASP A 164 19.91 31.38 20.83
N ARG A 165 19.10 30.71 19.98
CA ARG A 165 19.29 29.28 19.67
C ARG A 165 20.55 29.00 18.85
N ALA A 166 20.98 29.91 17.98
CA ALA A 166 22.25 29.79 17.26
C ALA A 166 23.47 29.92 18.19
N ASN A 167 23.42 30.86 19.14
CA ASN A 167 24.42 31.04 20.18
C ASN A 167 24.47 29.84 21.14
N PHE A 168 23.31 29.34 21.58
CA PHE A 168 23.20 28.16 22.42
C PHE A 168 23.68 26.87 21.71
N LEU A 169 23.40 26.72 20.41
CA LEU A 169 23.94 25.62 19.59
C LEU A 169 25.47 25.68 19.51
N THR A 170 26.03 26.88 19.29
CA THR A 170 27.48 27.11 19.24
C THR A 170 28.16 26.75 20.58
N GLN A 171 27.59 27.19 21.70
CA GLN A 171 28.06 26.83 23.05
C GLN A 171 27.93 25.32 23.34
N SER A 172 26.85 24.68 22.86
CA SER A 172 26.62 23.24 23.01
C SER A 172 27.67 22.42 22.26
N LEU A 173 27.95 22.78 21.00
CA LEU A 173 29.01 22.14 20.19
C LEU A 173 30.38 22.25 20.88
N LEU A 174 30.73 23.44 21.36
CA LEU A 174 31.98 23.68 22.09
C LEU A 174 32.07 22.82 23.37
N THR A 175 30.97 22.68 24.12
CA THR A 175 30.88 21.85 25.33
C THR A 175 31.16 20.38 25.05
N PHE A 176 30.84 19.88 23.86
CA PHE A 176 31.15 18.52 23.40
C PHE A 176 32.51 18.40 22.68
N GLY A 177 33.36 19.43 22.72
CA GLY A 177 34.68 19.41 22.07
C GLY A 177 34.61 19.44 20.54
N VAL A 178 33.64 20.16 19.99
CA VAL A 178 33.46 20.43 18.56
C VAL A 178 33.42 21.94 18.34
N GLU A 179 34.50 22.50 17.83
CA GLU A 179 34.55 23.90 17.44
C GLU A 179 33.91 24.10 16.05
N GLY A 180 32.93 25.00 15.99
CA GLY A 180 32.25 25.43 14.77
C GLY A 180 31.30 26.57 15.08
N LYS A 181 31.14 27.50 14.13
CA LYS A 181 30.35 28.73 14.30
C LYS A 181 29.09 28.67 13.45
N VAL A 182 27.93 29.02 14.00
CA VAL A 182 26.73 29.26 13.17
C VAL A 182 26.95 30.53 12.32
N VAL A 183 26.83 30.40 11.00
CA VAL A 183 26.99 31.52 10.05
C VAL A 183 25.66 31.98 9.45
N ASN A 184 24.69 31.06 9.29
CA ASN A 184 23.38 31.34 8.74
C ASN A 184 22.30 30.51 9.45
N VAL A 185 21.13 31.09 9.68
CA VAL A 185 19.93 30.46 10.23
C VAL A 185 18.79 30.61 9.24
N SER A 186 18.33 29.50 8.68
CA SER A 186 17.17 29.45 7.78
C SER A 186 15.97 28.83 8.53
N PRO A 187 15.05 29.65 9.06
CA PRO A 187 13.82 29.14 9.67
C PRO A 187 12.89 28.55 8.60
N GLY A 188 12.06 27.61 9.02
CA GLY A 188 11.03 26.98 8.20
C GLY A 188 9.77 26.68 9.02
N PRO A 189 8.76 26.04 8.43
CA PRO A 189 7.47 25.79 9.10
C PRO A 189 7.59 24.76 10.25
N VAL A 190 8.42 23.73 10.08
CA VAL A 190 8.49 22.56 10.98
C VAL A 190 9.85 22.43 11.68
N ILE A 191 10.91 22.84 11.00
CA ILE A 191 12.30 22.86 11.49
C ILE A 191 12.94 24.21 11.21
N THR A 192 14.08 24.46 11.85
CA THR A 192 15.04 25.50 11.49
C THR A 192 16.36 24.84 11.12
N LEU A 193 16.97 25.27 10.02
CA LEU A 193 18.30 24.84 9.57
C LEU A 193 19.35 25.85 10.04
N PHE A 194 20.27 25.39 10.88
CA PHE A 194 21.45 26.15 11.30
C PHE A 194 22.65 25.70 10.45
N GLU A 195 23.22 26.60 9.65
CA GLU A 195 24.46 26.33 8.91
C GLU A 195 25.67 26.64 9.80
N VAL A 196 26.45 25.61 10.10
CA VAL A 196 27.64 25.68 10.97
C VAL A 196 28.90 25.52 10.12
N GLU A 197 29.80 26.48 10.20
CA GLU A 197 31.15 26.35 9.62
C GLU A 197 32.09 25.68 10.65
N PRO A 198 32.68 24.51 10.35
CA PRO A 198 33.64 23.85 11.25
C PRO A 198 34.96 24.64 11.36
N ALA A 199 35.56 24.68 12.55
CA ALA A 199 36.90 25.24 12.72
C ALA A 199 37.98 24.38 12.02
N GLU A 200 39.15 24.96 11.74
CA GLU A 200 40.23 24.27 11.03
C GLU A 200 40.62 22.94 11.69
N GLY A 201 40.68 21.86 10.90
CA GLY A 201 41.00 20.51 11.38
C GLY A 201 39.85 19.77 12.08
N VAL A 202 38.69 20.40 12.32
CA VAL A 202 37.52 19.72 12.90
C VAL A 202 36.88 18.79 11.86
N ARG A 203 36.90 17.48 12.14
CA ARG A 203 36.34 16.46 11.25
C ARG A 203 34.81 16.48 11.28
N VAL A 204 34.20 16.71 10.12
CA VAL A 204 32.75 16.72 9.85
C VAL A 204 31.98 15.56 10.53
N ASN A 205 32.54 14.35 10.56
CA ASN A 205 31.91 13.20 11.23
C ASN A 205 31.65 13.40 12.74
N LYS A 206 32.35 14.31 13.44
CA LYS A 206 32.06 14.63 14.85
C LYS A 206 30.64 15.18 15.02
N PHE A 207 30.20 16.10 14.15
CA PHE A 207 28.85 16.67 14.20
C PHE A 207 27.77 15.60 14.05
N VAL A 208 27.97 14.65 13.13
CA VAL A 208 27.06 13.51 12.91
C VAL A 208 26.99 12.60 14.15
N GLN A 209 28.12 12.38 14.82
CA GLN A 209 28.19 11.60 16.07
C GLN A 209 27.47 12.29 17.23
N LEU A 210 27.52 13.63 17.32
CA LEU A 210 26.82 14.39 18.36
C LEU A 210 25.30 14.55 18.14
N SER A 211 24.72 14.05 17.05
CA SER A 211 23.30 14.30 16.71
C SER A 211 22.30 13.94 17.81
N ASP A 212 22.55 12.91 18.61
CA ASP A 212 21.65 12.50 19.72
C ASP A 212 21.92 13.28 21.02
N ASP A 213 23.15 13.71 21.27
CA ASP A 213 23.50 14.60 22.39
C ASP A 213 23.04 16.05 22.15
N LEU A 214 23.14 16.54 20.91
CA LEU A 214 22.57 17.82 20.49
C LEU A 214 21.05 17.81 20.59
N ALA A 215 20.38 16.71 20.24
CA ALA A 215 18.93 16.61 20.44
C ALA A 215 18.55 16.75 21.92
N ARG A 216 19.28 16.06 22.80
CA ARG A 216 19.11 16.14 24.26
C ARG A 216 19.35 17.53 24.84
N VAL A 217 20.35 18.28 24.36
CA VAL A 217 20.68 19.62 24.88
C VAL A 217 19.79 20.72 24.27
N MET A 218 19.42 20.61 22.99
CA MET A 218 18.58 21.59 22.28
C MET A 218 17.06 21.40 22.52
N GLU A 219 16.68 20.61 23.54
CA GLU A 219 15.30 20.23 23.89
C GLU A 219 14.49 19.62 22.72
N ALA A 220 15.18 18.98 21.78
CA ALA A 220 14.63 18.51 20.51
C ALA A 220 14.31 17.02 20.51
N SER A 221 13.19 16.64 19.86
CA SER A 221 12.78 15.23 19.73
C SER A 221 13.80 14.40 18.93
N ARG A 222 14.35 14.96 17.85
CA ARG A 222 15.51 14.49 17.09
C ARG A 222 16.22 15.67 16.44
N VAL A 223 17.51 15.53 16.13
CA VAL A 223 18.28 16.47 15.30
C VAL A 223 18.87 15.69 14.11
N ARG A 224 18.77 16.27 12.90
CA ARG A 224 19.39 15.74 11.68
C ARG A 224 20.58 16.60 11.29
N VAL A 225 21.67 15.96 10.87
CA VAL A 225 22.93 16.63 10.51
C VAL A 225 23.27 16.31 9.06
N ILE A 226 23.33 17.34 8.21
CA ILE A 226 23.71 17.28 6.79
C ILE A 226 25.20 17.65 6.69
N ALA A 227 26.02 16.74 6.19
CA ALA A 227 27.44 16.74 6.50
C ALA A 227 28.32 16.23 5.33
N PRO A 228 28.84 17.12 4.47
CA PRO A 228 28.58 18.57 4.37
C PRO A 228 27.20 18.88 3.74
N ILE A 229 26.79 20.14 3.72
CA ILE A 229 25.69 20.60 2.87
C ILE A 229 26.12 20.53 1.40
N PRO A 230 25.33 19.96 0.47
CA PRO A 230 25.65 19.93 -0.96
C PRO A 230 26.00 21.31 -1.51
N GLY A 231 27.19 21.45 -2.10
CA GLY A 231 27.68 22.71 -2.68
C GLY A 231 28.30 23.71 -1.69
N LYS A 232 28.35 23.42 -0.38
CA LYS A 232 28.97 24.28 0.64
C LYS A 232 30.05 23.56 1.44
N SER A 233 30.89 24.33 2.16
CA SER A 233 31.85 23.84 3.16
C SER A 233 31.23 23.60 4.54
N SER A 234 30.03 24.13 4.79
CA SER A 234 29.33 24.08 6.07
C SER A 234 28.61 22.75 6.34
N VAL A 235 28.30 22.52 7.61
CA VAL A 235 27.47 21.43 8.12
C VAL A 235 26.09 22.00 8.47
N GLY A 236 25.03 21.38 7.96
CA GLY A 236 23.65 21.77 8.28
C GLY A 236 23.15 21.02 9.50
N ILE A 237 22.66 21.73 10.51
CA ILE A 237 22.03 21.14 11.70
C ILE A 237 20.55 21.52 11.68
N GLU A 238 19.70 20.54 11.37
CA GLU A 238 18.24 20.70 11.32
C GLU A 238 17.65 20.40 12.69
N ILE A 239 17.07 21.42 13.33
CA ILE A 239 16.48 21.35 14.67
C ILE A 239 14.98 21.64 14.59
N PRO A 240 14.10 20.83 15.19
CA PRO A 240 12.67 21.11 15.26
C PRO A 240 12.33 22.46 15.92
N ASN A 241 11.31 23.11 15.36
CA ASN A 241 10.69 24.28 15.97
C ASN A 241 9.95 23.87 17.26
N ARG A 242 9.80 24.81 18.21
CA ARG A 242 9.03 24.57 19.44
C ARG A 242 7.55 24.32 19.14
N ASN A 243 6.99 25.11 18.22
CA ASN A 243 5.63 24.96 17.69
C ASN A 243 5.71 24.67 16.17
N PRO A 244 5.82 23.40 15.72
CA PRO A 244 5.82 23.06 14.31
C PRO A 244 4.46 23.36 13.64
N ALA A 245 4.47 24.09 12.53
CA ALA A 245 3.26 24.45 11.80
C ALA A 245 2.72 23.28 10.94
N THR A 246 1.40 23.15 10.87
CA THR A 246 0.71 22.21 9.96
C THR A 246 0.79 22.72 8.52
N VAL A 247 1.32 21.91 7.60
CA VAL A 247 1.21 22.16 6.15
C VAL A 247 -0.18 21.70 5.70
N TYR A 248 -1.08 22.62 5.37
CA TYR A 248 -2.44 22.29 4.92
C TYR A 248 -2.47 21.97 3.42
N PHE A 249 -3.18 20.91 3.00
CA PHE A 249 -3.28 20.54 1.59
C PHE A 249 -3.91 21.63 0.70
N LYS A 250 -4.82 22.45 1.26
CA LYS A 250 -5.45 23.58 0.55
C LYS A 250 -4.42 24.59 0.02
N SER A 251 -3.42 24.97 0.81
CA SER A 251 -2.40 25.94 0.40
C SER A 251 -1.42 25.36 -0.63
N VAL A 252 -1.27 24.04 -0.67
CA VAL A 252 -0.44 23.36 -1.68
C VAL A 252 -1.15 23.27 -3.03
N ILE A 253 -2.44 22.94 -3.08
CA ILE A 253 -3.19 22.95 -4.35
C ILE A 253 -3.51 24.37 -4.85
N ASN A 254 -3.53 25.36 -3.97
CA ASN A 254 -3.62 26.79 -4.33
C ASN A 254 -2.27 27.41 -4.75
N SER A 255 -1.16 26.69 -4.68
CA SER A 255 0.12 27.22 -5.20
C SER A 255 0.07 27.38 -6.71
N GLU A 256 0.76 28.40 -7.26
CA GLU A 256 0.90 28.56 -8.72
C GLU A 256 1.47 27.27 -9.35
N LYS A 257 2.50 26.68 -8.73
CA LYS A 257 3.15 25.41 -9.10
C LYS A 257 2.18 24.23 -9.28
N PHE A 258 1.08 24.19 -8.53
CA PHE A 258 0.03 23.18 -8.72
C PHE A 258 -1.06 23.66 -9.68
N ALA A 259 -1.55 24.88 -9.48
CA ALA A 259 -2.70 25.42 -10.17
C ALA A 259 -2.49 25.67 -11.68
N THR A 260 -1.26 25.99 -12.11
CA THR A 260 -0.92 26.22 -13.53
C THR A 260 -0.22 25.03 -14.19
N SER A 261 -0.35 23.83 -13.63
CA SER A 261 0.29 22.62 -14.18
C SER A 261 -0.59 21.94 -15.21
N ASP A 262 -0.09 21.84 -16.44
CA ASP A 262 -0.70 21.06 -17.54
C ASP A 262 -0.78 19.55 -17.21
N SER A 263 0.02 19.06 -16.25
CA SER A 263 0.17 17.64 -15.98
C SER A 263 -0.99 17.05 -15.18
N LYS A 264 -1.53 15.96 -15.73
CA LYS A 264 -2.59 15.14 -15.13
C LYS A 264 -2.14 14.28 -13.96
N LEU A 265 -0.82 14.16 -13.76
CA LEU A 265 -0.21 13.33 -12.73
C LEU A 265 0.57 14.15 -11.68
N ASN A 266 0.37 15.47 -11.66
CA ASN A 266 0.92 16.38 -10.65
C ASN A 266 0.35 16.10 -9.24
N LEU A 267 1.21 16.21 -8.24
CA LEU A 267 0.98 15.87 -6.84
C LEU A 267 1.27 17.08 -5.94
N ALA A 268 0.28 17.51 -5.18
CA ALA A 268 0.40 18.51 -4.12
C ALA A 268 0.98 17.86 -2.86
N ILE A 269 2.30 17.73 -2.84
CA ILE A 269 3.02 16.94 -1.82
C ILE A 269 3.19 17.68 -0.50
N GLY A 270 3.56 18.97 -0.48
CA GLY A 270 3.76 19.68 0.78
C GLY A 270 4.62 20.94 0.68
N LYS A 271 5.43 21.17 1.72
CA LYS A 271 6.45 22.23 1.77
C LYS A 271 7.85 21.66 2.00
N ASN A 272 8.90 22.35 1.58
CA ASN A 272 10.29 21.98 1.87
C ASN A 272 10.74 22.48 3.27
N THR A 273 12.06 22.59 3.47
CA THR A 273 12.66 23.05 4.73
C THR A 273 12.60 24.56 4.98
N THR A 274 12.47 25.40 3.94
CA THR A 274 12.39 26.87 4.04
C THR A 274 10.96 27.41 4.01
N GLY A 275 9.99 26.58 3.59
CA GLY A 275 8.57 26.92 3.50
C GLY A 275 8.03 26.99 2.07
N GLU A 276 8.88 26.86 1.05
CA GLU A 276 8.48 26.79 -0.35
C GLU A 276 7.59 25.56 -0.61
N ILE A 277 6.61 25.72 -1.49
CA ILE A 277 5.71 24.65 -1.91
C ILE A 277 6.47 23.64 -2.77
N ALA A 278 6.30 22.36 -2.44
CA ALA A 278 6.84 21.22 -3.15
C ALA A 278 5.71 20.42 -3.82
N THR A 279 5.75 20.38 -5.15
CA THR A 279 4.95 19.48 -5.99
C THR A 279 5.86 18.41 -6.60
N LEU A 280 5.28 17.26 -6.99
CA LEU A 280 5.95 16.16 -7.70
C LEU A 280 5.05 15.66 -8.84
N ASP A 281 5.58 14.95 -9.83
CA ASP A 281 4.79 14.45 -10.97
C ASP A 281 5.12 12.99 -11.30
N LEU A 282 4.12 12.11 -11.30
CA LEU A 282 4.31 10.69 -11.67
C LEU A 282 4.61 10.48 -13.15
N ALA A 283 4.31 11.45 -14.04
CA ALA A 283 4.73 11.39 -15.45
C ALA A 283 6.26 11.41 -15.59
N ASP A 284 6.94 12.20 -14.75
CA ASP A 284 8.40 12.25 -14.62
C ASP A 284 8.96 11.15 -13.71
N MET A 285 8.20 10.78 -12.68
CA MET A 285 8.55 9.82 -11.64
C MET A 285 7.67 8.57 -11.80
N PRO A 286 7.92 7.72 -12.82
CA PRO A 286 6.92 6.77 -13.35
C PRO A 286 6.36 5.81 -12.30
N HIS A 287 7.20 5.43 -11.33
CA HIS A 287 6.84 4.55 -10.22
C HIS A 287 7.46 5.10 -8.93
N LEU A 288 6.65 5.15 -7.87
CA LEU A 288 6.94 5.79 -6.58
C LEU A 288 6.82 4.77 -5.45
N LEU A 289 7.89 4.63 -4.65
CA LEU A 289 7.91 3.77 -3.46
C LEU A 289 7.84 4.63 -2.19
N ILE A 290 6.89 4.35 -1.29
CA ILE A 290 6.65 5.11 -0.06
C ILE A 290 6.82 4.17 1.14
N ALA A 291 7.63 4.53 2.13
CA ALA A 291 7.82 3.69 3.31
C ALA A 291 8.08 4.48 4.59
N GLY A 292 7.64 3.92 5.72
CA GLY A 292 7.83 4.50 7.06
C GLY A 292 6.92 3.82 8.08
N THR A 293 7.24 3.94 9.38
CA THR A 293 6.50 3.24 10.44
C THR A 293 5.07 3.78 10.61
N THR A 294 4.21 3.02 11.29
CA THR A 294 2.85 3.48 11.67
C THR A 294 2.92 4.86 12.37
N GLY A 295 2.01 5.77 12.02
CA GLY A 295 1.97 7.15 12.56
C GLY A 295 3.03 8.13 12.00
N SER A 296 3.94 7.68 11.13
CA SER A 296 5.00 8.53 10.56
C SER A 296 4.49 9.59 9.56
N GLY A 297 3.40 9.31 8.84
CA GLY A 297 2.83 10.15 7.78
C GLY A 297 2.35 9.38 6.53
N LYS A 298 2.84 8.15 6.33
CA LYS A 298 2.62 7.30 5.14
C LYS A 298 1.19 7.36 4.56
N SER A 299 0.17 7.08 5.37
CA SER A 299 -1.23 7.00 4.92
C SER A 299 -1.82 8.36 4.54
N VAL A 300 -1.41 9.44 5.23
CA VAL A 300 -1.79 10.82 4.88
C VAL A 300 -1.15 11.24 3.55
N CYS A 301 0.04 10.72 3.23
CA CYS A 301 0.70 10.93 1.95
C CYS A 301 0.04 10.17 0.79
N LEU A 302 -0.45 8.94 1.02
CA LEU A 302 -1.28 8.25 0.02
C LEU A 302 -2.57 9.04 -0.26
N ASN A 303 -3.18 9.59 0.80
CA ASN A 303 -4.37 10.44 0.66
C ASN A 303 -4.08 11.75 -0.07
N SER A 304 -2.97 12.45 0.22
CA SER A 304 -2.59 13.66 -0.53
C SER A 304 -2.29 13.36 -2.00
N ILE A 305 -1.66 12.22 -2.31
CA ILE A 305 -1.44 11.75 -3.69
C ILE A 305 -2.77 11.51 -4.41
N ILE A 306 -3.68 10.69 -3.85
CA ILE A 306 -4.97 10.37 -4.49
C ILE A 306 -5.81 11.65 -4.64
N CYS A 307 -5.89 12.50 -3.61
CA CYS A 307 -6.62 13.76 -3.68
C CYS A 307 -6.03 14.71 -4.73
N SER A 308 -4.71 14.84 -4.84
CA SER A 308 -4.07 15.70 -5.87
C SER A 308 -4.55 15.35 -7.27
N LEU A 309 -4.53 14.06 -7.57
CA LEU A 309 -4.94 13.50 -8.85
C LEU A 309 -6.45 13.70 -9.12
N LEU A 310 -7.29 13.65 -8.09
CA LEU A 310 -8.73 13.95 -8.18
C LEU A 310 -9.03 15.46 -8.36
N TYR A 311 -8.12 16.35 -7.93
CA TYR A 311 -8.23 17.80 -8.16
C TYR A 311 -7.75 18.23 -9.57
N SER A 312 -6.90 17.44 -10.23
CA SER A 312 -6.31 17.72 -11.55
C SER A 312 -6.92 16.97 -12.73
N SER A 313 -7.52 15.79 -12.52
CA SER A 313 -7.96 14.87 -13.59
C SER A 313 -9.40 14.36 -13.47
N THR A 314 -10.13 14.38 -14.59
CA THR A 314 -11.48 13.80 -14.70
C THR A 314 -11.45 12.27 -14.82
N PRO A 315 -12.58 11.57 -14.62
CA PRO A 315 -12.71 10.12 -14.86
C PRO A 315 -12.39 9.63 -16.28
N ASP A 316 -12.37 10.53 -17.27
CA ASP A 316 -11.96 10.23 -18.66
C ASP A 316 -10.46 10.47 -18.89
N GLU A 317 -9.80 11.23 -18.01
CA GLU A 317 -8.36 11.55 -18.06
C GLU A 317 -7.53 10.58 -17.19
N LEU A 318 -8.09 10.07 -16.10
CA LEU A 318 -7.42 9.23 -15.10
C LEU A 318 -8.32 8.12 -14.55
N LYS A 319 -7.73 6.94 -14.33
CA LYS A 319 -8.30 5.81 -13.60
C LYS A 319 -7.34 5.27 -12.54
N PHE A 320 -7.87 4.52 -11.57
CA PHE A 320 -7.16 3.88 -10.47
C PHE A 320 -7.39 2.38 -10.40
N VAL A 321 -6.38 1.65 -9.94
CA VAL A 321 -6.51 0.33 -9.30
C VAL A 321 -6.03 0.49 -7.87
N ILE A 322 -6.86 0.18 -6.87
CA ILE A 322 -6.48 0.32 -5.45
C ILE A 322 -6.45 -1.04 -4.78
N ILE A 323 -5.34 -1.35 -4.12
CA ILE A 323 -5.11 -2.58 -3.36
C ILE A 323 -4.90 -2.24 -1.88
N ASP A 324 -5.89 -2.56 -1.04
CA ASP A 324 -5.89 -2.37 0.42
C ASP A 324 -6.23 -3.71 1.11
N PRO A 325 -5.21 -4.56 1.40
CA PRO A 325 -5.42 -5.84 2.06
C PRO A 325 -5.86 -5.68 3.53
N LYS A 326 -5.77 -4.47 4.11
CA LYS A 326 -6.15 -4.18 5.50
C LYS A 326 -7.61 -3.74 5.63
N LYS A 327 -8.23 -3.26 4.54
CA LYS A 327 -9.61 -2.74 4.48
C LYS A 327 -9.82 -1.48 5.35
N VAL A 328 -8.76 -0.76 5.70
CA VAL A 328 -8.79 0.41 6.60
C VAL A 328 -8.61 1.70 5.83
N GLU A 329 -7.39 1.92 5.32
CA GLU A 329 -6.89 3.24 4.90
C GLU A 329 -7.61 3.74 3.65
N MET A 330 -7.89 2.85 2.69
CA MET A 330 -8.47 3.22 1.39
C MET A 330 -9.99 3.06 1.33
N SER A 331 -10.62 2.59 2.41
CA SER A 331 -12.05 2.22 2.46
C SER A 331 -13.02 3.32 1.98
N LEU A 332 -12.68 4.60 2.17
CA LEU A 332 -13.46 5.75 1.69
C LEU A 332 -13.49 5.87 0.16
N TYR A 333 -12.43 5.45 -0.54
CA TYR A 333 -12.31 5.61 -2.00
C TYR A 333 -13.18 4.64 -2.80
N ARG A 334 -13.91 3.71 -2.16
CA ARG A 334 -15.00 2.95 -2.80
C ARG A 334 -16.07 3.87 -3.40
N ALA A 335 -16.17 5.12 -2.92
CA ALA A 335 -17.00 6.16 -3.49
C ALA A 335 -16.63 6.56 -4.94
N LEU A 336 -15.45 6.18 -5.43
CA LEU A 336 -14.98 6.40 -6.81
C LEU A 336 -15.44 5.29 -7.78
N ASP A 337 -16.27 4.34 -7.34
CA ASP A 337 -16.87 3.31 -8.18
C ASP A 337 -17.70 3.90 -9.33
N GLY A 338 -17.48 3.42 -10.55
CA GLY A 338 -18.04 3.98 -11.79
C GLY A 338 -17.57 5.41 -12.13
N TYR A 339 -16.59 5.94 -11.40
CA TYR A 339 -15.90 7.20 -11.71
C TYR A 339 -14.45 6.87 -12.10
N HIS A 340 -13.52 6.97 -11.15
CA HIS A 340 -12.10 6.75 -11.39
C HIS A 340 -11.64 5.32 -11.13
N LEU A 341 -12.36 4.46 -10.41
CA LEU A 341 -11.96 3.05 -10.26
C LEU A 341 -12.15 2.26 -11.57
N LEU A 342 -11.29 1.26 -11.80
CA LEU A 342 -11.45 0.28 -12.88
C LEU A 342 -12.17 -0.97 -12.37
N SER A 343 -13.25 -1.34 -13.05
CA SER A 343 -13.85 -2.67 -12.95
C SER A 343 -12.88 -3.73 -13.50
N MET A 344 -12.98 -4.99 -13.06
CA MET A 344 -12.23 -6.11 -13.64
C MET A 344 -13.13 -7.33 -13.79
N GLU A 345 -13.02 -8.05 -14.91
CA GLU A 345 -13.92 -9.18 -15.22
C GLU A 345 -13.83 -10.34 -14.21
N ASP A 346 -12.66 -10.50 -13.56
CA ASP A 346 -12.42 -11.58 -12.59
C ASP A 346 -12.69 -11.18 -11.11
N ILE A 347 -12.99 -9.90 -10.81
CA ILE A 347 -12.93 -9.36 -9.43
C ILE A 347 -14.14 -8.44 -9.13
N ASP A 348 -15.12 -8.96 -8.40
CA ASP A 348 -16.29 -8.22 -7.89
C ASP A 348 -15.99 -7.43 -6.58
N GLU A 349 -14.90 -6.64 -6.59
CA GLU A 349 -14.63 -5.65 -5.54
C GLU A 349 -13.90 -4.41 -6.12
N PRO A 350 -14.51 -3.19 -6.08
CA PRO A 350 -13.90 -1.98 -6.67
C PRO A 350 -12.59 -1.53 -6.01
N ILE A 351 -12.33 -1.96 -4.77
CA ILE A 351 -11.01 -1.91 -4.14
C ILE A 351 -10.64 -3.34 -3.82
N VAL A 352 -9.45 -3.75 -4.25
CA VAL A 352 -8.94 -5.11 -4.11
C VAL A 352 -8.47 -5.35 -2.68
N THR A 353 -8.92 -6.45 -2.05
CA THR A 353 -8.71 -6.70 -0.62
C THR A 353 -8.23 -8.10 -0.26
N SER A 354 -8.29 -9.09 -1.16
CA SER A 354 -7.56 -10.36 -0.99
C SER A 354 -6.20 -10.31 -1.69
N VAL A 355 -5.25 -11.16 -1.29
CA VAL A 355 -3.91 -11.19 -1.89
C VAL A 355 -3.93 -11.94 -3.23
N GLU A 356 -4.86 -12.89 -3.37
CA GLU A 356 -5.19 -13.59 -4.60
C GLU A 356 -5.72 -12.58 -5.64
N ASN A 357 -6.70 -11.76 -5.27
CA ASN A 357 -7.23 -10.70 -6.12
C ASN A 357 -6.16 -9.63 -6.42
N ALA A 358 -5.22 -9.37 -5.52
CA ALA A 358 -4.10 -8.47 -5.78
C ALA A 358 -3.15 -9.00 -6.87
N VAL A 359 -2.82 -10.30 -6.85
CA VAL A 359 -2.04 -10.97 -7.91
C VAL A 359 -2.80 -10.95 -9.24
N TYR A 360 -4.11 -11.20 -9.23
CA TYR A 360 -4.95 -11.08 -10.42
C TYR A 360 -4.97 -9.65 -10.96
N ALA A 361 -5.30 -8.65 -10.14
CA ALA A 361 -5.35 -7.24 -10.53
C ALA A 361 -4.05 -6.74 -11.17
N LEU A 362 -2.89 -7.10 -10.59
CA LEU A 362 -1.58 -6.78 -11.18
C LEU A 362 -1.40 -7.40 -12.59
N ARG A 363 -1.83 -8.64 -12.79
CA ARG A 363 -1.80 -9.32 -14.11
C ARG A 363 -2.83 -8.75 -15.10
N ALA A 364 -3.98 -8.25 -14.63
CA ALA A 364 -4.94 -7.54 -15.47
C ALA A 364 -4.32 -6.25 -16.03
N VAL A 365 -3.63 -5.49 -15.17
CA VAL A 365 -2.90 -4.28 -15.56
C VAL A 365 -1.71 -4.60 -16.48
N GLU A 366 -1.03 -5.75 -16.31
CA GLU A 366 -0.03 -6.21 -17.29
C GLU A 366 -0.62 -6.51 -18.68
N ARG A 367 -1.85 -7.05 -18.74
CA ARG A 367 -2.51 -7.31 -20.04
C ARG A 367 -2.95 -6.00 -20.70
N GLU A 368 -3.48 -5.06 -19.92
CA GLU A 368 -3.80 -3.70 -20.41
C GLU A 368 -2.54 -2.95 -20.86
N MET A 369 -1.41 -3.09 -20.14
CA MET A 369 -0.10 -2.57 -20.59
C MET A 369 0.28 -3.12 -21.96
N GLY A 370 0.08 -4.42 -22.20
CA GLY A 370 0.27 -5.06 -23.51
C GLY A 370 -0.65 -4.47 -24.58
N ARG A 371 -1.97 -4.47 -24.35
CA ARG A 371 -2.98 -3.94 -25.29
C ARG A 371 -2.69 -2.48 -25.67
N ARG A 372 -2.26 -1.67 -24.71
CA ARG A 372 -1.87 -0.27 -24.97
C ARG A 372 -0.62 -0.17 -25.83
N TYR A 373 0.37 -1.05 -25.68
CA TYR A 373 1.54 -1.08 -26.55
C TYR A 373 1.16 -1.38 -28.01
N ASP A 374 0.22 -2.31 -28.23
CA ASP A 374 -0.31 -2.60 -29.57
C ASP A 374 -1.02 -1.36 -30.16
N ILE A 375 -1.89 -0.70 -29.38
CA ILE A 375 -2.58 0.54 -29.78
C ILE A 375 -1.59 1.68 -30.13
N LEU A 376 -0.53 1.88 -29.33
CA LEU A 376 0.50 2.88 -29.63
C LEU A 376 1.30 2.52 -30.90
N ALA A 377 1.55 1.24 -31.15
CA ALA A 377 2.27 0.76 -32.33
C ALA A 377 1.45 0.94 -33.63
N ASP A 378 0.16 0.59 -33.60
CA ASP A 378 -0.77 0.79 -34.73
C ASP A 378 -0.99 2.28 -35.03
N ALA A 379 -1.03 3.13 -34.01
CA ALA A 379 -1.07 4.59 -34.14
C ALA A 379 0.29 5.23 -34.46
N VAL A 380 1.38 4.44 -34.52
CA VAL A 380 2.76 4.85 -34.84
C VAL A 380 3.29 5.99 -33.93
N VAL A 381 2.95 5.92 -32.64
CA VAL A 381 3.34 6.88 -31.58
C VAL A 381 4.17 6.20 -30.50
N ARG A 382 4.99 6.98 -29.77
CA ARG A 382 5.95 6.45 -28.78
C ARG A 382 5.42 6.37 -27.36
N ASN A 383 4.35 7.11 -27.06
CA ASN A 383 3.80 7.25 -25.71
C ASN A 383 2.35 7.71 -25.73
N ILE A 384 1.67 7.54 -24.59
CA ILE A 384 0.30 7.98 -24.35
C ILE A 384 0.08 9.49 -24.55
N GLY A 385 1.10 10.34 -24.35
CA GLY A 385 1.00 11.79 -24.56
C GLY A 385 0.85 12.15 -26.05
N GLU A 386 1.70 11.56 -26.90
CA GLU A 386 1.58 11.65 -28.36
C GLU A 386 0.23 11.08 -28.85
N TYR A 387 -0.20 9.94 -28.31
CA TYR A 387 -1.50 9.33 -28.63
C TYR A 387 -2.68 10.25 -28.26
N ASN A 388 -2.75 10.68 -27.00
CA ASN A 388 -3.85 11.49 -26.48
C ASN A 388 -3.93 12.85 -27.17
N LYS A 389 -2.80 13.44 -27.54
CA LYS A 389 -2.79 14.66 -28.34
C LYS A 389 -3.42 14.44 -29.71
N ASN A 390 -3.03 13.39 -30.44
CA ASN A 390 -3.61 13.09 -31.74
C ASN A 390 -5.13 12.84 -31.64
N MET A 391 -5.59 12.17 -30.58
CA MET A 391 -7.02 11.96 -30.32
C MET A 391 -7.75 13.28 -30.02
N GLN A 392 -7.17 14.17 -29.20
CA GLN A 392 -7.73 15.50 -28.92
C GLN A 392 -7.80 16.38 -30.18
N ASP A 393 -6.74 16.40 -30.99
CA ASP A 393 -6.69 17.16 -32.25
C ASP A 393 -7.74 16.65 -33.28
N ASN A 394 -8.12 15.35 -33.21
CA ASN A 394 -9.20 14.75 -34.01
C ASN A 394 -10.61 14.90 -33.39
N GLY A 395 -10.73 15.25 -32.11
CA GLY A 395 -12.00 15.24 -31.36
C GLY A 395 -12.46 13.85 -30.89
N GLU A 396 -11.55 12.88 -30.84
CA GLU A 396 -11.78 11.50 -30.39
C GLU A 396 -11.53 11.33 -28.88
N MET A 397 -11.89 10.16 -28.32
CA MET A 397 -11.72 9.90 -26.89
C MET A 397 -10.28 9.49 -26.57
N ILE A 398 -9.69 10.15 -25.57
CA ILE A 398 -8.33 9.85 -25.08
C ILE A 398 -8.26 8.53 -24.33
N MET A 399 -7.04 7.99 -24.24
CA MET A 399 -6.69 6.88 -23.35
C MET A 399 -6.41 7.46 -21.94
N PRO A 400 -7.13 7.04 -20.88
CA PRO A 400 -6.86 7.55 -19.54
C PRO A 400 -5.53 7.01 -18.98
N PHE A 401 -4.85 7.81 -18.16
CA PHE A 401 -3.77 7.30 -17.32
C PHE A 401 -4.32 6.27 -16.31
N ILE A 402 -3.51 5.30 -15.89
CA ILE A 402 -3.85 4.37 -14.81
C ILE A 402 -2.82 4.53 -13.69
N VAL A 403 -3.28 4.78 -12.46
CA VAL A 403 -2.43 4.77 -11.26
C VAL A 403 -2.81 3.57 -10.41
N VAL A 404 -1.88 2.62 -10.26
CA VAL A 404 -2.02 1.47 -9.36
C VAL A 404 -1.51 1.88 -7.99
N VAL A 405 -2.37 1.87 -6.97
CA VAL A 405 -2.05 2.21 -5.58
C VAL A 405 -2.06 0.94 -4.74
N VAL A 406 -0.98 0.69 -4.00
CA VAL A 406 -0.88 -0.43 -3.05
C VAL A 406 -0.55 0.13 -1.67
N ASP A 407 -1.45 0.01 -0.69
CA ASP A 407 -1.20 0.57 0.66
C ASP A 407 -0.07 -0.19 1.40
N GLU A 408 -0.09 -1.52 1.34
CA GLU A 408 0.84 -2.37 2.09
C GLU A 408 1.39 -3.52 1.23
N LEU A 409 2.50 -3.26 0.55
CA LEU A 409 3.25 -4.28 -0.19
C LEU A 409 3.64 -5.47 0.71
N ALA A 410 3.94 -5.22 1.99
CA ALA A 410 4.41 -6.24 2.91
C ALA A 410 3.42 -7.40 3.08
N ASP A 411 2.13 -7.09 3.19
CA ASP A 411 1.10 -8.10 3.42
C ASP A 411 0.84 -8.95 2.17
N LEU A 412 1.08 -8.40 0.97
CA LEU A 412 1.08 -9.16 -0.29
C LEU A 412 2.33 -10.06 -0.42
N MET A 413 3.51 -9.49 -0.15
CA MET A 413 4.80 -10.17 -0.26
C MET A 413 4.94 -11.32 0.74
N MET A 414 4.42 -11.17 1.97
CA MET A 414 4.51 -12.19 3.02
C MET A 414 3.76 -13.49 2.68
N LEU A 415 2.79 -13.45 1.76
CA LEU A 415 2.07 -14.65 1.31
C LEU A 415 2.60 -15.14 -0.04
N ASN A 416 2.64 -14.28 -1.06
CA ASN A 416 2.88 -14.69 -2.45
C ASN A 416 3.99 -13.86 -3.15
N ALA A 417 5.09 -13.55 -2.44
CA ALA A 417 6.22 -12.73 -2.92
C ALA A 417 6.54 -12.86 -4.42
N ARG A 418 6.78 -14.08 -4.92
CA ARG A 418 7.18 -14.32 -6.32
C ARG A 418 6.11 -13.91 -7.34
N GLU A 419 4.84 -14.06 -7.00
CA GLU A 419 3.72 -13.75 -7.91
C GLU A 419 3.28 -12.28 -7.84
N VAL A 420 3.71 -11.57 -6.79
CA VAL A 420 3.50 -10.13 -6.58
C VAL A 420 4.67 -9.31 -7.14
N GLU A 421 5.91 -9.71 -6.84
CA GLU A 421 7.14 -9.03 -7.25
C GLU A 421 7.32 -9.02 -8.76
N ALA A 422 7.06 -10.14 -9.45
CA ALA A 422 7.31 -10.25 -10.89
C ALA A 422 6.42 -9.30 -11.74
N PRO A 423 5.08 -9.24 -11.55
CA PRO A 423 4.25 -8.23 -12.21
C PRO A 423 4.63 -6.79 -11.83
N ILE A 424 4.91 -6.51 -10.55
CA ILE A 424 5.32 -5.16 -10.11
C ILE A 424 6.62 -4.73 -10.81
N ALA A 425 7.61 -5.61 -10.90
CA ALA A 425 8.87 -5.33 -11.59
C ALA A 425 8.68 -5.12 -13.10
N ARG A 426 7.87 -5.96 -13.76
CA ARG A 426 7.62 -5.87 -15.21
C ARG A 426 6.79 -4.65 -15.58
N LEU A 427 5.77 -4.30 -14.79
CA LEU A 427 5.07 -3.02 -14.91
C LEU A 427 6.05 -1.87 -14.71
N ALA A 428 6.82 -1.85 -13.62
CA ALA A 428 7.74 -0.75 -13.32
C ALA A 428 8.90 -0.57 -14.33
N GLN A 429 9.12 -1.52 -15.23
CA GLN A 429 10.09 -1.43 -16.33
C GLN A 429 9.52 -0.85 -17.63
N LEU A 430 8.23 -1.06 -17.90
CA LEU A 430 7.64 -0.84 -19.24
C LEU A 430 6.43 0.12 -19.23
N ALA A 431 5.70 0.19 -18.12
CA ALA A 431 4.38 0.81 -18.04
C ALA A 431 4.36 2.34 -18.26
N ARG A 432 5.48 3.04 -18.05
CA ARG A 432 5.59 4.50 -18.24
C ARG A 432 5.11 4.97 -19.62
N ALA A 433 5.50 4.29 -20.70
CA ALA A 433 5.19 4.75 -22.06
C ALA A 433 3.68 4.71 -22.36
N VAL A 434 2.97 3.74 -21.77
CA VAL A 434 1.53 3.52 -21.94
C VAL A 434 0.69 4.21 -20.85
N GLY A 435 1.28 5.11 -20.06
CA GLY A 435 0.56 5.89 -19.04
C GLY A 435 0.05 5.08 -17.85
N ILE A 436 0.76 4.01 -17.48
CA ILE A 436 0.46 3.20 -16.31
C ILE A 436 1.56 3.44 -15.27
N HIS A 437 1.17 3.89 -14.08
CA HIS A 437 2.04 4.37 -13.00
C HIS A 437 1.77 3.59 -11.71
N LEU A 438 2.79 3.35 -10.90
CA LEU A 438 2.67 2.54 -9.68
C LEU A 438 3.07 3.37 -8.45
N VAL A 439 2.16 3.52 -7.50
CA VAL A 439 2.40 4.12 -6.18
C VAL A 439 2.28 3.01 -5.14
N ILE A 440 3.43 2.51 -4.69
CA ILE A 440 3.49 1.38 -3.74
C ILE A 440 3.96 1.88 -2.39
N ALA A 441 3.24 1.47 -1.34
CA ALA A 441 3.55 1.81 0.03
C ALA A 441 3.80 0.58 0.92
N THR A 442 4.53 0.78 2.01
CA THR A 442 4.76 -0.24 3.04
C THR A 442 5.04 0.38 4.42
N GLN A 443 4.51 -0.23 5.49
CA GLN A 443 4.88 0.07 6.88
C GLN A 443 6.05 -0.81 7.37
N ARG A 444 6.50 -1.79 6.58
CA ARG A 444 7.61 -2.71 6.89
C ARG A 444 8.78 -2.52 5.92
N PRO A 445 9.72 -1.60 6.19
CA PRO A 445 10.90 -1.36 5.35
C PRO A 445 12.01 -2.42 5.57
N SER A 446 11.69 -3.71 5.38
CA SER A 446 12.68 -4.80 5.38
C SER A 446 13.15 -5.14 3.96
N VAL A 447 14.30 -5.81 3.85
CA VAL A 447 14.88 -6.25 2.56
C VAL A 447 13.98 -7.27 1.85
N ASP A 448 13.18 -8.03 2.60
CA ASP A 448 12.27 -9.07 2.10
C ASP A 448 11.01 -8.47 1.45
N VAL A 449 10.66 -7.24 1.81
CA VAL A 449 9.55 -6.47 1.21
C VAL A 449 10.07 -5.51 0.14
N ILE A 450 11.11 -4.74 0.47
CA ILE A 450 11.76 -3.78 -0.43
C ILE A 450 13.01 -4.46 -1.00
N THR A 451 12.78 -5.39 -1.91
CA THR A 451 13.81 -6.24 -2.52
C THR A 451 14.72 -5.45 -3.46
N GLY A 452 15.84 -6.07 -3.88
CA GLY A 452 16.71 -5.50 -4.92
C GLY A 452 15.98 -5.26 -6.26
N LEU A 453 14.99 -6.09 -6.62
CA LEU A 453 14.21 -5.92 -7.85
C LEU A 453 13.20 -4.78 -7.71
N ILE A 454 12.52 -4.65 -6.56
CA ILE A 454 11.65 -3.50 -6.31
C ILE A 454 12.46 -2.20 -6.40
N LYS A 455 13.62 -2.12 -5.73
CA LYS A 455 14.45 -0.90 -5.77
C LYS A 455 15.05 -0.55 -7.12
N ALA A 456 15.37 -1.55 -7.95
CA ALA A 456 15.92 -1.33 -9.28
C ALA A 456 14.92 -0.65 -10.23
N ASN A 457 13.62 -0.88 -10.05
CA ASN A 457 12.57 -0.36 -10.94
C ASN A 457 11.78 0.82 -10.34
N PHE A 458 11.95 1.11 -9.04
CA PHE A 458 11.38 2.28 -8.36
C PHE A 458 12.49 3.29 -8.01
N PRO A 459 12.87 4.19 -8.94
CA PRO A 459 13.95 5.15 -8.72
C PRO A 459 13.53 6.37 -7.87
N SER A 460 12.24 6.71 -7.85
CA SER A 460 11.68 7.78 -7.01
C SER A 460 11.10 7.19 -5.73
N ARG A 461 11.51 7.72 -4.57
CA ARG A 461 11.20 7.11 -3.27
C ARG A 461 10.96 8.15 -2.18
N ILE A 462 10.02 7.88 -1.29
CA ILE A 462 9.72 8.68 -0.09
C ILE A 462 9.94 7.82 1.15
N ALA A 463 10.86 8.23 2.00
CA ALA A 463 11.05 7.69 3.34
C ALA A 463 10.46 8.65 4.38
N PHE A 464 9.34 8.27 5.00
CA PHE A 464 8.89 8.86 6.26
C PHE A 464 9.75 8.35 7.42
N GLN A 465 9.47 8.82 8.65
CA GLN A 465 10.16 8.36 9.85
C GLN A 465 10.18 6.82 9.95
N VAL A 466 11.37 6.28 10.28
CA VAL A 466 11.63 4.86 10.54
C VAL A 466 12.32 4.64 11.88
N ALA A 467 12.36 3.39 12.35
CA ALA A 467 12.97 3.04 13.62
C ALA A 467 14.51 3.08 13.60
N SER A 468 15.16 2.74 12.48
CA SER A 468 16.61 2.53 12.45
C SER A 468 17.34 3.01 11.18
N LYS A 469 18.67 3.14 11.32
CA LYS A 469 19.65 3.35 10.24
C LYS A 469 19.74 2.20 9.22
N ILE A 470 19.13 1.06 9.50
CA ILE A 470 19.03 -0.05 8.57
C ILE A 470 17.83 0.20 7.66
N ASP A 471 16.66 0.41 8.24
CA ASP A 471 15.39 0.73 7.56
C ASP A 471 15.55 1.91 6.59
N SER A 472 16.21 2.99 7.03
CA SER A 472 16.48 4.16 6.17
C SER A 472 17.24 3.76 4.89
N ARG A 473 18.26 2.90 5.02
CA ARG A 473 19.03 2.38 3.88
C ARG A 473 18.24 1.37 3.06
N VAL A 474 17.33 0.62 3.67
CA VAL A 474 16.43 -0.25 2.90
C VAL A 474 15.63 0.61 1.92
N ILE A 475 15.05 1.74 2.35
CA ILE A 475 14.22 2.59 1.47
C ILE A 475 15.07 3.43 0.49
N ILE A 476 15.92 4.31 1.00
CA ILE A 476 16.60 5.38 0.22
C ILE A 476 18.12 5.16 0.07
N ASP A 477 18.61 3.95 0.33
CA ASP A 477 20.05 3.57 0.26
C ASP A 477 21.01 4.38 1.19
N MET A 478 20.48 5.35 1.94
CA MET A 478 21.19 6.28 2.83
C MET A 478 20.63 6.25 4.26
N MET A 479 21.40 6.79 5.23
CA MET A 479 20.89 7.10 6.57
C MET A 479 20.18 8.47 6.57
N GLY A 480 19.29 8.69 7.54
CA GLY A 480 18.65 10.00 7.77
C GLY A 480 17.16 9.93 8.06
N ALA A 481 16.46 8.91 7.54
CA ALA A 481 15.02 8.76 7.79
C ALA A 481 14.72 8.40 9.26
N GLU A 482 15.68 7.85 9.99
CA GLU A 482 15.56 7.62 11.44
C GLU A 482 15.69 8.92 12.28
N LYS A 483 16.12 10.03 11.66
CA LYS A 483 16.24 11.35 12.30
C LYS A 483 15.04 12.27 12.00
N LEU A 484 14.09 11.83 11.18
CA LEU A 484 12.81 12.51 10.96
C LEU A 484 11.96 12.51 12.24
N ILE A 485 11.07 13.50 12.38
CA ILE A 485 10.19 13.66 13.56
C ILE A 485 8.84 12.95 13.41
N GLY A 486 8.49 12.48 12.21
CA GLY A 486 7.19 11.87 11.90
C GLY A 486 6.12 12.92 11.58
N ARG A 487 4.84 12.58 11.74
CA ARG A 487 3.69 13.47 11.45
C ARG A 487 3.70 14.11 10.04
N GLY A 488 4.27 13.44 9.04
CA GLY A 488 4.39 13.95 7.67
C GLY A 488 5.78 14.43 7.27
N ASP A 489 6.74 14.50 8.20
CA ASP A 489 8.15 14.77 7.90
C ASP A 489 8.80 13.57 7.17
N MET A 490 9.44 13.85 6.01
CA MET A 490 9.94 12.84 5.07
C MET A 490 11.20 13.25 4.32
N LEU A 491 11.92 12.25 3.83
CA LEU A 491 12.98 12.38 2.83
C LEU A 491 12.50 11.86 1.47
N TYR A 492 12.51 12.72 0.46
CA TYR A 492 12.24 12.36 -0.93
C TYR A 492 13.55 12.23 -1.71
N LEU A 493 13.79 11.05 -2.27
CA LEU A 493 14.87 10.75 -3.21
C LEU A 493 14.25 10.68 -4.61
N GLY A 494 14.59 11.63 -5.49
CA GLY A 494 14.06 11.69 -6.84
C GLY A 494 14.82 10.85 -7.86
N SER A 495 14.16 10.51 -8.97
CA SER A 495 14.76 9.75 -10.07
C SER A 495 16.04 10.41 -10.59
N GLY A 496 17.19 9.76 -10.38
CA GLY A 496 18.52 10.24 -10.79
C GLY A 496 19.20 11.22 -9.82
N ALA A 497 18.57 11.56 -8.68
CA ALA A 497 19.22 12.34 -7.62
C ALA A 497 20.22 11.48 -6.83
N SER A 498 21.31 12.09 -6.35
CA SER A 498 22.28 11.45 -5.46
C SER A 498 21.88 11.52 -3.99
N ASP A 499 21.18 12.58 -3.60
CA ASP A 499 20.90 12.95 -2.22
C ASP A 499 19.41 13.29 -2.05
N PRO A 500 18.76 12.86 -0.95
CA PRO A 500 17.35 13.13 -0.71
C PRO A 500 17.11 14.55 -0.17
N ILE A 501 16.08 15.21 -0.68
CA ILE A 501 15.57 16.47 -0.11
C ILE A 501 14.58 16.19 1.02
N ARG A 502 14.56 17.04 2.05
CA ARG A 502 13.61 16.93 3.17
C ARG A 502 12.35 17.73 2.87
N LEU A 503 11.20 17.10 3.03
CA LEU A 503 9.88 17.66 2.77
C LEU A 503 8.95 17.40 3.95
N HIS A 504 7.94 18.26 4.09
CA HIS A 504 6.89 18.18 5.10
C HIS A 504 5.56 17.98 4.37
N ASN A 505 5.04 16.74 4.42
CA ASN A 505 3.85 16.32 3.67
C ASN A 505 2.59 17.12 4.06
N ALA A 506 1.79 17.47 3.06
CA ALA A 506 0.51 18.12 3.21
C ALA A 506 -0.49 17.27 4.03
N PHE A 507 -1.07 17.88 5.06
CA PHE A 507 -2.10 17.28 5.88
C PHE A 507 -3.49 17.38 5.20
N LEU A 508 -4.20 16.25 5.23
CA LEU A 508 -5.62 16.11 4.90
C LEU A 508 -6.34 15.42 6.06
N SER A 509 -7.49 15.95 6.45
CA SER A 509 -8.40 15.29 7.37
C SER A 509 -9.33 14.30 6.66
N LEU A 510 -9.86 13.35 7.42
CA LEU A 510 -10.88 12.41 6.93
C LEU A 510 -12.20 13.11 6.55
N GLU A 511 -12.45 14.32 7.05
CA GLU A 511 -13.66 15.10 6.74
C GLU A 511 -13.56 15.75 5.36
N GLU A 512 -12.39 16.30 5.01
CA GLU A 512 -12.09 16.84 3.69
C GLU A 512 -12.13 15.75 2.61
N ILE A 513 -11.57 14.56 2.90
CA ILE A 513 -11.64 13.40 1.99
C ILE A 513 -13.10 12.97 1.80
N LYS A 514 -13.91 12.92 2.86
CA LYS A 514 -15.35 12.62 2.75
C LYS A 514 -16.11 13.69 1.97
N ALA A 515 -15.80 14.97 2.15
CA ALA A 515 -16.40 16.07 1.38
C ALA A 515 -16.08 15.93 -0.12
N LEU A 516 -14.83 15.61 -0.47
CA LEU A 516 -14.40 15.31 -1.83
C LEU A 516 -15.14 14.10 -2.41
N MET A 517 -15.19 12.97 -1.72
CA MET A 517 -15.96 11.79 -2.16
C MET A 517 -17.45 12.13 -2.38
N THR A 518 -18.04 12.91 -1.47
CA THR A 518 -19.45 13.35 -1.53
C THR A 518 -19.72 14.34 -2.67
N HIS A 519 -18.71 15.06 -3.14
CA HIS A 519 -18.78 15.89 -4.37
C HIS A 519 -18.77 15.01 -5.61
N ILE A 520 -17.86 14.04 -5.69
CA ILE A 520 -17.70 13.13 -6.84
C ILE A 520 -18.95 12.26 -7.03
N GLN A 521 -19.51 11.68 -5.95
CA GLN A 521 -20.69 10.80 -6.00
C GLN A 521 -21.99 11.47 -6.48
N LYS A 522 -22.02 12.80 -6.64
CA LYS A 522 -23.19 13.55 -7.13
C LYS A 522 -23.13 13.85 -8.63
N GLN A 523 -22.08 13.39 -9.30
CA GLN A 523 -21.81 13.66 -10.71
C GLN A 523 -22.28 12.50 -11.59
N PRO A 524 -22.39 12.67 -12.91
CA PRO A 524 -22.60 11.54 -13.81
C PRO A 524 -21.39 10.58 -13.75
N LYS A 525 -21.69 9.26 -13.74
CA LYS A 525 -20.69 8.20 -13.89
C LYS A 525 -19.99 8.29 -15.26
N ALA A 526 -18.76 7.79 -15.32
CA ALA A 526 -17.98 7.74 -16.54
C ALA A 526 -18.46 6.62 -17.48
N ALA A 527 -17.92 6.57 -18.70
CA ALA A 527 -17.92 5.33 -19.45
C ALA A 527 -17.13 4.27 -18.67
N GLU A 528 -17.69 3.06 -18.58
CA GLU A 528 -17.03 1.95 -17.90
C GLU A 528 -15.83 1.46 -18.71
N LEU A 529 -14.71 1.26 -18.02
CA LEU A 529 -13.50 0.67 -18.59
C LEU A 529 -13.13 -0.54 -17.72
N VAL A 530 -13.45 -1.73 -18.21
CA VAL A 530 -13.17 -2.99 -17.52
C VAL A 530 -11.77 -3.47 -17.91
N LEU A 531 -10.99 -3.96 -16.94
CA LEU A 531 -9.75 -4.67 -17.19
C LEU A 531 -10.03 -6.14 -17.56
N PRO A 532 -9.36 -6.69 -18.60
CA PRO A 532 -9.66 -7.99 -19.17
C PRO A 532 -9.29 -9.17 -18.25
N SER A 533 -10.13 -10.20 -18.24
CA SER A 533 -10.00 -11.43 -17.45
C SER A 533 -8.65 -12.11 -17.70
N ILE A 534 -7.94 -12.45 -16.63
CA ILE A 534 -6.69 -13.19 -16.70
C ILE A 534 -6.95 -14.64 -17.10
N ARG A 535 -8.11 -15.20 -16.74
CA ARG A 535 -8.47 -16.62 -16.92
C ARG A 535 -8.35 -17.07 -18.37
N GLU A 536 -8.85 -16.28 -19.33
CA GLU A 536 -8.75 -16.57 -20.77
C GLU A 536 -7.32 -16.71 -21.31
N GLY A 537 -6.30 -16.27 -20.55
CA GLY A 537 -4.90 -16.27 -20.99
C GLY A 537 -3.99 -17.28 -20.28
N GLN A 538 -4.49 -18.09 -19.33
CA GLN A 538 -3.64 -19.02 -18.56
C GLN A 538 -3.35 -20.35 -19.30
N THR A 539 -2.88 -20.25 -20.55
CA THR A 539 -2.34 -21.38 -21.31
C THR A 539 -0.80 -21.37 -21.43
N VAL A 540 -0.12 -20.69 -20.50
CA VAL A 540 1.35 -20.72 -20.35
C VAL A 540 1.76 -21.14 -18.93
N GLU A 541 2.49 -22.25 -18.87
CA GLU A 541 3.29 -22.82 -17.77
C GLU A 541 3.07 -22.34 -16.31
N GLY A 542 2.48 -23.23 -15.49
CA GLY A 542 3.01 -23.45 -14.13
C GLY A 542 2.05 -23.32 -12.94
N LEU A 543 0.82 -22.83 -13.12
CA LEU A 543 -0.14 -22.62 -12.02
C LEU A 543 -1.48 -23.32 -12.26
N THR A 544 -1.68 -24.45 -11.59
CA THR A 544 -3.02 -24.98 -11.28
C THR A 544 -3.46 -24.41 -9.95
N VAL A 545 -4.31 -23.37 -9.97
CA VAL A 545 -5.02 -22.93 -8.77
C VAL A 545 -6.10 -23.95 -8.44
N ASP A 546 -6.18 -24.34 -7.16
CA ASP A 546 -7.20 -25.26 -6.65
C ASP A 546 -8.49 -24.48 -6.36
N GLY A 547 -9.23 -24.16 -7.42
CA GLY A 547 -10.50 -23.44 -7.36
C GLY A 547 -11.66 -24.42 -7.24
N GLY A 548 -12.18 -24.60 -6.02
CA GLY A 548 -13.40 -25.37 -5.78
C GLY A 548 -14.64 -24.65 -6.29
N GLY A 549 -14.99 -24.91 -7.55
CA GLY A 549 -16.27 -24.58 -8.17
C GLY A 549 -16.74 -25.80 -8.98
N ASP A 550 -18.01 -26.14 -8.88
CA ASP A 550 -18.57 -27.31 -9.56
C ASP A 550 -18.90 -27.00 -11.04
N ASP A 551 -19.08 -28.06 -11.83
CA ASP A 551 -19.59 -28.06 -13.21
C ASP A 551 -18.77 -27.34 -14.31
N ASP A 552 -17.43 -27.46 -14.26
CA ASP A 552 -16.57 -27.27 -15.45
C ASP A 552 -15.99 -28.64 -15.87
N GLN A 553 -16.78 -29.40 -16.63
CA GLN A 553 -16.39 -30.72 -17.13
C GLN A 553 -15.28 -30.58 -18.18
N ASP A 554 -14.15 -31.26 -17.97
CA ASP A 554 -13.01 -31.20 -18.91
C ASP A 554 -13.47 -31.63 -20.31
N GLU A 555 -13.22 -30.82 -21.34
CA GLU A 555 -13.64 -31.05 -22.74
C GLU A 555 -13.31 -32.47 -23.25
N LEU A 556 -12.27 -33.09 -22.70
CA LEU A 556 -11.78 -34.41 -23.08
C LEU A 556 -12.34 -35.55 -22.21
N LEU A 557 -13.19 -35.27 -21.23
CA LEU A 557 -13.76 -36.23 -20.29
C LEU A 557 -14.58 -37.31 -21.01
N HIS A 558 -15.47 -36.93 -21.93
CA HIS A 558 -16.25 -37.90 -22.71
C HIS A 558 -15.37 -38.77 -23.63
N GLU A 559 -14.33 -38.20 -24.26
CA GLU A 559 -13.39 -39.00 -25.06
C GLU A 559 -12.54 -39.93 -24.19
N ALA A 560 -12.13 -39.46 -23.00
CA ALA A 560 -11.37 -40.24 -22.03
C ALA A 560 -12.20 -41.39 -21.43
N ILE A 561 -13.48 -41.16 -21.10
CA ILE A 561 -14.43 -42.19 -20.63
C ILE A 561 -14.59 -43.26 -21.72
N ARG A 562 -14.91 -42.85 -22.96
CA ARG A 562 -15.03 -43.76 -24.11
C ARG A 562 -13.77 -44.63 -24.25
N LEU A 563 -12.60 -44.02 -24.15
CA LEU A 563 -11.33 -44.70 -24.30
C LEU A 563 -10.97 -45.64 -23.12
N VAL A 564 -11.33 -45.28 -21.89
CA VAL A 564 -11.15 -46.12 -20.70
C VAL A 564 -12.07 -47.34 -20.74
N ILE A 565 -13.32 -47.17 -21.17
CA ILE A 565 -14.30 -48.26 -21.30
C ILE A 565 -13.92 -49.22 -22.44
N THR A 566 -13.63 -48.72 -23.65
CA THR A 566 -13.22 -49.57 -24.80
C THR A 566 -11.90 -50.31 -24.56
N HIS A 567 -11.01 -49.81 -23.70
CA HIS A 567 -9.77 -50.50 -23.33
C HIS A 567 -9.84 -51.22 -21.96
N GLN A 568 -10.97 -51.13 -21.24
CA GLN A 568 -11.18 -51.70 -19.90
C GLN A 568 -10.03 -51.42 -18.91
N GLN A 569 -9.41 -50.23 -18.99
CA GLN A 569 -8.20 -49.90 -18.25
C GLN A 569 -8.13 -48.41 -17.85
N GLY A 570 -8.58 -48.07 -16.64
CA GLY A 570 -8.49 -46.72 -16.07
C GLY A 570 -7.06 -46.34 -15.67
N SER A 571 -6.20 -46.01 -16.64
CA SER A 571 -4.79 -45.65 -16.37
C SER A 571 -4.38 -44.32 -16.99
N ILE A 572 -3.73 -43.48 -16.18
CA ILE A 572 -3.25 -42.14 -16.54
C ILE A 572 -2.39 -42.20 -17.81
N SER A 573 -1.41 -43.12 -17.88
CA SER A 573 -0.53 -43.27 -19.05
C SER A 573 -1.23 -43.66 -20.35
N LEU A 574 -2.40 -44.30 -20.28
CA LEU A 574 -3.21 -44.61 -21.47
C LEU A 574 -3.84 -43.34 -22.04
N ILE A 575 -4.46 -42.54 -21.16
CA ILE A 575 -5.06 -41.23 -21.51
C ILE A 575 -3.98 -40.27 -22.05
N GLN A 576 -2.85 -40.11 -21.34
CA GLN A 576 -1.73 -39.27 -21.81
C GLN A 576 -1.29 -39.62 -23.24
N ARG A 577 -1.12 -40.91 -23.54
CA ARG A 577 -0.60 -41.36 -24.85
C ARG A 577 -1.65 -41.24 -25.97
N ARG A 578 -2.93 -41.27 -25.65
CA ARG A 578 -4.03 -41.27 -26.63
C ARG A 578 -4.53 -39.86 -26.92
N LEU A 579 -4.89 -39.13 -25.86
CA LEU A 579 -5.40 -37.75 -25.93
C LEU A 579 -4.28 -36.69 -25.93
N LYS A 580 -3.01 -37.12 -25.86
CA LYS A 580 -1.80 -36.26 -25.88
C LYS A 580 -1.71 -35.25 -24.73
N VAL A 581 -2.49 -35.45 -23.66
CA VAL A 581 -2.54 -34.59 -22.49
C VAL A 581 -1.37 -34.81 -21.52
N GLY A 582 -1.01 -33.77 -20.76
CA GLY A 582 -0.04 -33.83 -19.68
C GLY A 582 -0.50 -34.71 -18.50
N TYR A 583 0.44 -35.14 -17.65
CA TYR A 583 0.17 -36.05 -16.53
C TYR A 583 -0.95 -35.54 -15.60
N SER A 584 -0.92 -34.26 -15.23
CA SER A 584 -1.90 -33.68 -14.29
C SER A 584 -3.33 -33.65 -14.86
N ARG A 585 -3.52 -33.32 -16.15
CA ARG A 585 -4.86 -33.38 -16.80
C ARG A 585 -5.31 -34.83 -16.96
N ALA A 586 -4.41 -35.76 -17.29
CA ALA A 586 -4.71 -37.19 -17.33
C ALA A 586 -5.03 -37.82 -15.96
N ALA A 587 -4.48 -37.27 -14.88
CA ALA A 587 -4.86 -37.64 -13.51
C ALA A 587 -6.26 -37.11 -13.18
N ARG A 588 -6.48 -35.78 -13.34
CA ARG A 588 -7.79 -35.14 -13.12
C ARG A 588 -8.93 -35.82 -13.89
N LEU A 589 -8.70 -36.20 -15.15
CA LEU A 589 -9.68 -36.95 -15.96
C LEU A 589 -10.03 -38.33 -15.34
N ILE A 590 -9.07 -39.03 -14.74
CA ILE A 590 -9.31 -40.30 -14.02
C ILE A 590 -9.99 -40.06 -12.66
N ASP A 591 -9.69 -38.94 -11.98
CA ASP A 591 -10.32 -38.57 -10.72
C ASP A 591 -11.78 -38.13 -10.92
N GLN A 592 -12.08 -37.38 -11.99
CA GLN A 592 -13.44 -37.07 -12.42
C GLN A 592 -14.22 -38.36 -12.76
N MET A 593 -13.60 -39.32 -13.44
CA MET A 593 -14.22 -40.64 -13.67
C MET A 593 -14.50 -41.44 -12.39
N GLU A 594 -13.76 -41.20 -11.30
CA GLU A 594 -14.05 -41.81 -9.99
C GLU A 594 -15.24 -41.12 -9.32
N GLN A 595 -15.33 -39.79 -9.42
CA GLN A 595 -16.46 -38.99 -8.90
C GLN A 595 -17.79 -39.39 -9.54
N ILE A 596 -17.83 -39.59 -10.87
CA ILE A 596 -19.03 -40.08 -11.59
C ILE A 596 -19.17 -41.62 -11.59
N ALA A 597 -18.40 -42.34 -10.78
CA ALA A 597 -18.42 -43.81 -10.62
C ALA A 597 -18.16 -44.65 -11.89
N VAL A 598 -17.52 -44.09 -12.92
CA VAL A 598 -17.07 -44.81 -14.13
C VAL A 598 -15.86 -45.70 -13.84
N VAL A 599 -14.97 -45.26 -12.94
CA VAL A 599 -13.85 -46.07 -12.43
C VAL A 599 -13.88 -46.20 -10.90
N GLY A 600 -13.30 -47.29 -10.39
CA GLY A 600 -13.15 -47.57 -8.97
C GLY A 600 -11.98 -46.80 -8.33
N PRO A 601 -11.85 -46.89 -6.99
CA PRO A 601 -10.98 -46.02 -6.21
C PRO A 601 -9.49 -46.13 -6.54
N PHE A 602 -8.73 -45.08 -6.20
CA PHE A 602 -7.28 -45.01 -6.40
C PHE A 602 -6.50 -46.23 -5.86
N THR A 603 -5.95 -47.05 -6.76
CA THR A 603 -5.15 -48.27 -6.47
C THR A 603 -3.63 -48.03 -6.47
N GLY A 604 -3.18 -46.79 -6.25
CA GLY A 604 -1.76 -46.44 -6.28
C GLY A 604 -1.20 -46.37 -7.70
N SER A 605 -0.09 -47.07 -7.97
CA SER A 605 0.59 -47.08 -9.27
C SER A 605 -0.01 -48.06 -10.31
N LYS A 606 -1.17 -48.66 -10.01
CA LYS A 606 -1.90 -49.55 -10.92
C LYS A 606 -3.02 -48.78 -11.65
N ALA A 607 -3.57 -49.41 -12.69
CA ALA A 607 -4.82 -48.93 -13.29
C ALA A 607 -5.98 -49.06 -12.29
N ARG A 608 -6.89 -48.07 -12.27
CA ARG A 608 -8.20 -48.18 -11.63
C ARG A 608 -9.08 -49.13 -12.44
N GLU A 609 -9.93 -49.87 -11.73
CA GLU A 609 -10.88 -50.80 -12.35
C GLU A 609 -12.03 -50.02 -12.99
N VAL A 610 -12.47 -50.41 -14.18
CA VAL A 610 -13.62 -49.77 -14.86
C VAL A 610 -14.90 -50.41 -14.34
N LEU A 611 -15.83 -49.64 -13.78
CA LEU A 611 -17.03 -50.14 -13.09
C LEU A 611 -18.25 -50.28 -14.00
N VAL A 612 -18.29 -49.55 -15.10
CA VAL A 612 -19.39 -49.57 -16.10
C VAL A 612 -19.07 -50.45 -17.32
N ASP A 613 -20.11 -50.85 -18.05
CA ASP A 613 -19.99 -51.59 -19.31
C ASP A 613 -20.10 -50.67 -20.55
N GLU A 614 -20.02 -51.23 -21.75
CA GLU A 614 -20.11 -50.46 -23.01
C GLU A 614 -21.48 -49.80 -23.23
N THR A 615 -22.54 -50.19 -22.50
CA THR A 615 -23.87 -49.56 -22.65
C THR A 615 -23.94 -48.16 -22.05
N TYR A 616 -23.03 -47.81 -21.13
CA TYR A 616 -22.89 -46.44 -20.62
C TYR A 616 -22.53 -45.43 -21.72
N LEU A 617 -21.82 -45.88 -22.77
CA LEU A 617 -21.42 -45.01 -23.89
C LEU A 617 -22.59 -44.51 -24.72
N LEU A 618 -23.73 -45.22 -24.72
CA LEU A 618 -24.93 -44.81 -25.44
C LEU A 618 -25.61 -43.61 -24.78
N HIS A 619 -25.41 -43.41 -23.47
CA HIS A 619 -25.98 -42.30 -22.69
C HIS A 619 -25.00 -41.12 -22.53
N LEU A 620 -23.91 -41.13 -23.30
CA LEU A 620 -22.95 -40.03 -23.47
C LEU A 620 -23.05 -39.39 -24.86
N GLU A 621 -24.02 -39.83 -25.66
CA GLU A 621 -24.30 -39.37 -27.02
C GLU A 621 -25.75 -38.83 -27.17
N ASP A 622 -26.55 -38.87 -26.09
CA ASP A 622 -27.92 -38.33 -25.90
C ASP A 622 -27.94 -37.22 -24.82
#